data_AF-A0A1V9YD96-F1
#
_entry.id   AF-A0A1V9YD96-F1
#
_cell.length_a   1.000
_cell.length_b   1.000
_cell.length_c   1.000
_cell.angle_alpha   90.00
_cell.angle_beta   90.00
_cell.angle_gamma   90.00
#
_symmetry.space_group_name_H-M   'P 1'
#
loop_
_entity.id
_entity.type
_entity.pdbx_description
1 polymer ?
#
loop_
_entity_poly.entity_id
_entity_poly.type
_entity_poly.pdbx_seq_one_letter_code
_entity_poly.pdbx_strand_id
1 'polypeptide(L)'
;MLLLDTVEWLLWVGLEKGSVLATFFIMFIATSVVAQYCEHHFVAFTARCAYVPAWLQAASSDVKRQTFYETFALAAIAMWSATVLAVYVWDLPKRTYLGLAYSCFTGGAFGLANFFQQYP
;
A
#
# COMPACT_ATOMS: atom_id res chain seq x y z
N MET A 1 -3.27 4.11 -17.28
CA MET A 1 -3.35 5.55 -17.64
C MET A 1 -4.19 6.30 -16.62
N LEU A 2 -5.51 6.06 -16.55
CA LEU A 2 -6.43 6.65 -15.55
C LEU A 2 -5.97 6.66 -14.07
N LEU A 3 -5.30 5.60 -13.62
CA LEU A 3 -4.82 5.47 -12.24
C LEU A 3 -3.72 6.50 -11.90
N LEU A 4 -2.82 6.75 -12.84
CA LEU A 4 -1.67 7.64 -12.67
C LEU A 4 -2.16 9.09 -12.67
N ASP A 5 -3.04 9.43 -13.61
CA ASP A 5 -3.63 10.76 -13.77
C ASP A 5 -4.44 11.17 -12.51
N THR A 6 -5.13 10.21 -11.89
CA THR A 6 -5.91 10.44 -10.67
C THR A 6 -5.02 10.69 -9.45
N VAL A 7 -3.93 9.93 -9.31
CA VAL A 7 -2.98 10.09 -8.20
C VAL A 7 -2.20 11.41 -8.35
N GLU A 8 -1.81 11.78 -9.56
CA GLU A 8 -1.13 13.03 -9.86
C GLU A 8 -2.01 14.25 -9.57
N TRP A 9 -3.26 14.25 -10.02
CA TRP A 9 -4.22 15.32 -9.73
C TRP A 9 -4.44 15.50 -8.22
N LEU A 10 -4.62 14.39 -7.49
CA LEU A 10 -4.79 14.41 -6.04
C LEU A 10 -3.58 15.03 -5.35
N LEU A 11 -2.35 14.62 -5.70
CA LEU A 11 -1.11 15.16 -5.12
C LEU A 11 -0.99 16.68 -5.32
N TRP A 12 -1.32 17.19 -6.51
CA TRP A 12 -1.28 18.62 -6.80
C TRP A 12 -2.28 19.41 -5.93
N VAL A 13 -3.52 18.93 -5.80
CA VAL A 13 -4.55 19.59 -4.98
C VAL A 13 -4.16 19.62 -3.49
N GLY A 14 -3.48 18.59 -2.98
CA GLY A 14 -3.01 18.54 -1.60
C GLY A 14 -1.87 19.48 -1.29
N LEU A 15 -0.90 19.55 -2.21
CA LEU A 15 0.25 20.45 -2.11
C LEU A 15 -0.19 21.91 -2.18
N GLU A 16 -1.10 22.23 -3.11
CA GLU A 16 -1.60 23.59 -3.33
C GLU A 16 -2.37 24.13 -2.12
N LYS A 17 -3.11 23.27 -1.40
CA LYS A 17 -3.95 23.69 -0.27
C LYS A 17 -3.25 23.69 1.08
N GLY A 18 -2.00 23.22 1.18
CA GLY A 18 -1.18 23.26 2.41
C GLY A 18 -1.81 22.60 3.64
N SER A 19 -2.88 21.83 3.46
CA SER A 19 -3.72 21.29 4.53
C SER A 19 -3.29 19.87 4.83
N VAL A 20 -2.82 19.64 6.06
CA VAL A 20 -2.48 18.30 6.57
C VAL A 20 -3.64 17.32 6.36
N LEU A 21 -4.88 17.81 6.49
CA LEU A 21 -6.08 17.01 6.22
C LEU A 21 -6.19 16.62 4.74
N ALA A 22 -5.97 17.57 3.82
CA ALA A 22 -6.01 17.29 2.38
C ALA A 22 -4.92 16.27 2.00
N THR A 23 -3.68 16.47 2.48
CA THR A 23 -2.58 15.52 2.27
C THR A 23 -2.94 14.13 2.82
N PHE A 24 -3.54 14.05 4.01
CA PHE A 24 -3.98 12.77 4.58
C PHE A 24 -5.05 12.09 3.73
N PHE A 25 -6.07 12.82 3.27
CA PHE A 25 -7.11 12.28 2.39
C PHE A 25 -6.52 11.74 1.07
N ILE A 26 -5.58 12.47 0.48
CA ILE A 26 -4.91 12.05 -0.76
C ILE A 26 -4.09 10.78 -0.52
N MET A 27 -3.33 10.73 0.56
CA MET A 27 -2.56 9.56 0.94
C MET A 27 -3.46 8.35 1.17
N PHE A 28 -4.63 8.54 1.80
CA PHE A 28 -5.61 7.49 2.01
C PHE A 28 -6.19 6.95 0.70
N ILE A 29 -6.59 7.84 -0.22
CA ILE A 29 -7.12 7.46 -1.53
C ILE A 29 -6.06 6.71 -2.34
N ALA A 30 -4.85 7.28 -2.46
CA ALA A 30 -3.77 6.68 -3.22
C ALA A 30 -3.38 5.29 -2.67
N THR A 31 -3.28 5.16 -1.35
CA THR A 31 -3.00 3.86 -0.70
C THR A 31 -4.11 2.84 -0.96
N SER A 32 -5.37 3.26 -0.92
CA SER A 32 -6.52 2.39 -1.20
C SER A 32 -6.49 1.87 -2.64
N VAL A 33 -6.18 2.75 -3.59
CA VAL A 33 -6.08 2.40 -5.01
C VAL A 33 -4.93 1.42 -5.27
N VAL A 34 -3.77 1.65 -4.67
CA VAL A 34 -2.63 0.73 -4.79
C VAL A 34 -2.92 -0.62 -4.12
N ALA A 35 -3.59 -0.62 -2.97
CA ALA A 35 -4.00 -1.84 -2.28
C ALA A 35 -4.96 -2.67 -3.14
N GLN A 36 -5.94 -2.05 -3.79
CA GLN A 36 -6.85 -2.73 -4.72
C GLN A 36 -6.11 -3.32 -5.92
N TYR A 37 -5.15 -2.58 -6.49
CA TYR A 37 -4.33 -3.10 -7.58
C TYR A 37 -3.49 -4.30 -7.13
N CYS A 38 -2.89 -4.22 -5.95
CA CYS A 38 -2.10 -5.31 -5.38
C CYS A 38 -2.97 -6.54 -5.04
N GLU A 39 -4.17 -6.35 -4.49
CA GLU A 39 -5.15 -7.41 -4.22
C GLU A 39 -5.49 -8.19 -5.48
N HIS A 40 -5.79 -7.47 -6.56
CA HIS A 40 -6.13 -8.07 -7.84
C HIS A 40 -5.07 -9.07 -8.32
N HIS A 41 -3.78 -8.70 -8.18
CA HIS A 41 -2.67 -9.57 -8.54
C HIS A 41 -2.36 -10.63 -7.48
N PHE A 42 -2.58 -10.33 -6.20
CA PHE A 42 -2.41 -11.28 -5.11
C PHE A 42 -3.35 -12.48 -5.26
N VAL A 43 -4.63 -12.27 -5.56
CA VAL A 43 -5.60 -13.37 -5.72
C VAL A 43 -5.16 -14.31 -6.84
N ALA A 44 -4.70 -13.78 -7.98
CA ALA A 44 -4.16 -14.58 -9.06
C ALA A 44 -2.88 -15.33 -8.65
N PHE A 45 -1.97 -14.66 -7.94
CA PHE A 45 -0.74 -15.24 -7.40
C PHE A 45 -1.01 -16.42 -6.44
N THR A 46 -2.00 -16.29 -5.55
CA THR A 46 -2.31 -17.36 -4.57
C THR A 46 -2.72 -18.68 -5.22
N ALA A 47 -3.28 -18.65 -6.43
CA ALA A 47 -3.67 -19.87 -7.14
C ALA A 47 -2.49 -20.58 -7.83
N ARG A 48 -1.34 -19.90 -7.98
CA ARG A 48 -0.21 -20.37 -8.80
C ARG A 48 1.08 -20.61 -8.01
N CYS A 49 1.24 -19.92 -6.89
CA CYS A 49 2.46 -20.02 -6.10
C CYS A 49 2.45 -21.22 -5.15
N ALA A 50 3.37 -22.17 -5.38
CA ALA A 50 3.53 -23.37 -4.56
C ALA A 50 3.91 -23.09 -3.09
N TYR A 51 4.45 -21.90 -2.80
CA TYR A 51 4.82 -21.48 -1.45
C TYR A 51 3.64 -20.91 -0.65
N VAL A 52 2.49 -20.67 -1.28
CA VAL A 52 1.29 -20.21 -0.59
C VAL A 52 0.69 -21.40 0.19
N PRO A 53 0.29 -21.22 1.46
CA PRO A 53 -0.29 -22.31 2.25
C PRO A 53 -1.50 -22.95 1.55
N ALA A 54 -1.57 -24.28 1.55
CA ALA A 54 -2.63 -25.04 0.86
C ALA A 54 -4.05 -24.61 1.27
N TRP A 55 -4.26 -24.24 2.53
CA TRP A 55 -5.55 -23.74 3.02
C TRP A 55 -5.97 -22.43 2.33
N LEU A 56 -5.01 -21.53 2.07
CA LEU A 56 -5.27 -20.25 1.44
C LEU A 56 -5.43 -20.41 -0.08
N GLN A 57 -4.72 -21.35 -0.70
CA GLN A 57 -4.91 -21.68 -2.12
C GLN A 57 -6.34 -22.21 -2.38
N ALA A 58 -6.83 -23.09 -1.50
CA ALA A 58 -8.16 -23.70 -1.58
C ALA A 58 -9.30 -22.78 -1.13
N ALA A 59 -8.98 -21.66 -0.47
CA ALA A 59 -9.99 -20.72 0.01
C ALA A 59 -10.74 -20.01 -1.13
N SER A 60 -11.96 -19.56 -0.84
CA SER A 60 -12.74 -18.73 -1.77
C SER A 60 -12.04 -17.38 -2.02
N SER A 61 -12.36 -16.74 -3.15
CA SER A 61 -11.81 -15.42 -3.50
C SER A 61 -12.08 -14.37 -2.43
N ASP A 62 -13.21 -14.44 -1.74
CA ASP A 62 -13.56 -13.49 -0.67
C ASP A 62 -12.67 -13.68 0.57
N VAL A 63 -12.38 -14.92 0.96
CA VAL A 63 -11.45 -15.21 2.06
C VAL A 63 -10.03 -14.77 1.70
N LYS A 64 -9.60 -14.97 0.45
CA LYS A 64 -8.29 -14.50 -0.05
C LYS A 64 -8.19 -12.98 0.00
N ARG A 65 -9.24 -12.27 -0.43
CA ARG A 65 -9.34 -10.80 -0.35
C ARG A 65 -9.28 -10.30 1.07
N GLN A 66 -10.07 -10.90 1.95
CA GLN A 66 -10.08 -10.52 3.36
C GLN A 66 -8.69 -10.73 3.98
N THR A 67 -8.07 -11.90 3.76
CA THR A 67 -6.72 -12.20 4.24
C THR A 67 -5.70 -11.19 3.71
N PHE A 68 -5.81 -10.78 2.44
CA PHE A 68 -4.97 -9.74 1.86
C PHE A 68 -5.14 -8.41 2.59
N TYR A 69 -6.36 -7.90 2.74
CA TYR A 69 -6.60 -6.60 3.38
C TYR A 69 -6.20 -6.59 4.86
N GLU A 70 -6.44 -7.68 5.59
CA GLU A 70 -5.99 -7.84 6.97
C GLU A 70 -4.45 -7.80 7.07
N THR A 71 -3.77 -8.58 6.22
CA THR A 71 -2.30 -8.61 6.17
C THR A 71 -1.73 -7.26 5.76
N PHE A 72 -2.36 -6.60 4.77
CA PHE A 72 -1.98 -5.27 4.31
C PHE A 72 -2.12 -4.24 5.44
N ALA A 73 -3.22 -4.28 6.20
CA ALA A 73 -3.43 -3.41 7.35
C ALA A 73 -2.44 -3.66 8.51
N LEU A 74 -2.04 -4.91 8.76
CA LEU A 74 -1.03 -5.21 9.77
C LEU A 74 0.37 -4.75 9.34
N ALA A 75 0.76 -5.05 8.10
CA ALA A 75 2.00 -4.56 7.51
C ALA A 75 2.04 -3.03 7.51
N ALA A 76 0.88 -2.41 7.27
CA ALA A 76 0.69 -0.99 7.30
C ALA A 76 1.01 -0.36 8.66
N ILE A 77 0.40 -0.92 9.70
CA ILE A 77 0.64 -0.50 11.09
C ILE A 77 2.11 -0.70 11.45
N ALA A 78 2.69 -1.85 11.13
CA ALA A 78 4.09 -2.14 11.42
C ALA A 78 5.05 -1.15 10.73
N MET A 79 4.81 -0.85 9.46
CA MET A 79 5.63 0.10 8.69
C MET A 79 5.48 1.53 9.22
N TRP A 80 4.26 1.92 9.61
CA TRP A 80 4.04 3.19 10.29
C TRP A 80 4.84 3.28 11.60
N SER A 81 4.75 2.27 12.46
CA SER A 81 5.50 2.20 13.71
C SER A 81 7.01 2.27 13.49
N ALA A 82 7.54 1.51 12.53
CA ALA A 82 8.96 1.56 12.18
C ALA A 82 9.38 2.93 11.62
N THR A 83 8.54 3.58 10.83
CA THR A 83 8.81 4.95 10.32
C THR A 83 8.84 5.96 11.46
N VAL A 84 7.89 5.90 12.39
CA VAL A 84 7.87 6.77 13.58
C VAL A 84 9.13 6.56 14.42
N LEU A 85 9.52 5.29 14.65
CA LEU A 85 10.75 4.96 15.38
C LEU A 85 12.00 5.48 14.66
N ALA A 86 12.11 5.24 13.36
CA ALA A 86 13.21 5.71 12.52
C ALA A 86 13.36 7.23 12.63
N VAL A 87 12.28 7.98 12.44
CA VAL A 87 12.35 9.43 12.52
C VAL A 87 12.66 9.91 13.93
N TYR A 88 12.13 9.26 14.97
CA TYR A 88 12.45 9.57 16.36
C TYR A 88 13.93 9.34 16.68
N VAL A 89 14.50 8.21 16.23
CA VAL A 89 15.91 7.85 16.46
C VAL A 89 16.86 8.76 15.67
N TRP A 90 16.50 9.14 14.45
CA TRP A 90 17.34 9.96 13.56
C TRP A 90 17.02 11.47 13.60
N ASP A 91 16.15 11.90 14.52
CA ASP A 91 15.73 13.30 14.70
C ASP A 91 15.35 14.02 13.38
N LEU A 92 14.65 13.30 12.49
CA LEU A 92 14.27 13.88 11.18
C LEU A 92 13.09 14.86 11.34
N PRO A 93 12.98 15.86 10.44
CA PRO A 93 11.87 16.81 10.47
C PRO A 93 10.49 16.14 10.46
N LYS A 94 9.52 16.74 11.18
CA LYS A 94 8.14 16.22 11.28
C LYS A 94 7.42 15.99 9.95
N ARG A 95 7.80 16.70 8.89
CA ARG A 95 7.27 16.50 7.55
C ARG A 95 7.81 15.23 6.86
N THR A 96 8.98 14.76 7.26
CA THR A 96 9.63 13.55 6.72
C THR A 96 8.89 12.27 7.11
N TYR A 97 8.15 12.27 8.23
CA TYR A 97 7.33 11.14 8.69
C TYR A 97 6.28 10.72 7.65
N LEU A 98 5.55 11.70 7.13
CA LEU A 98 4.47 11.47 6.16
C LEU A 98 5.04 11.00 4.82
N GLY A 99 6.14 11.61 4.36
CA GLY A 99 6.81 11.23 3.12
C GLY A 99 7.35 9.80 3.16
N LEU A 100 8.09 9.43 4.21
CA LEU A 100 8.64 8.08 4.35
C LEU A 100 7.54 7.02 4.46
N ALA A 101 6.55 7.23 5.34
CA ALA A 101 5.44 6.29 5.49
C ALA A 101 4.68 6.12 4.17
N TYR A 102 4.42 7.21 3.46
CA TYR A 102 3.74 7.18 2.17
C TYR A 102 4.54 6.43 1.10
N SER A 103 5.83 6.73 0.95
CA SER A 103 6.70 6.10 -0.04
C SER A 103 6.86 4.61 0.20
N CYS A 104 7.00 4.19 1.47
CA CYS A 104 7.08 2.77 1.83
C CYS A 104 5.79 2.01 1.46
N PHE A 105 4.63 2.64 1.61
CA PHE A 105 3.36 2.00 1.31
C PHE A 105 3.01 2.00 -0.16
N THR A 106 2.99 3.17 -0.79
CA THR A 106 2.56 3.28 -2.19
C THR A 106 3.60 2.69 -3.13
N GLY A 107 4.88 3.00 -2.91
CA GLY A 107 5.98 2.43 -3.68
C GLY A 107 6.18 0.93 -3.40
N GLY A 108 6.16 0.54 -2.12
CA GLY A 108 6.33 -0.86 -1.71
C GLY A 108 5.19 -1.76 -2.18
N ALA A 109 3.93 -1.33 -2.03
CA ALA A 109 2.79 -2.11 -2.48
C ALA A 109 2.67 -2.17 -4.02
N PHE A 110 3.07 -1.10 -4.73
CA PHE A 110 3.14 -1.14 -6.18
C PHE A 110 4.25 -2.09 -6.68
N GLY A 111 5.42 -2.08 -6.02
CA GLY A 111 6.48 -3.05 -6.29
C GLY A 111 6.03 -4.50 -6.03
N LEU A 112 5.30 -4.72 -4.93
CA LEU A 112 4.74 -6.02 -4.57
C LEU A 112 3.71 -6.51 -5.60
N ALA A 113 2.86 -5.62 -6.11
CA ALA A 113 1.91 -5.95 -7.17
C ALA A 113 2.61 -6.39 -8.47
N ASN A 114 3.69 -5.70 -8.86
CA ASN A 114 4.51 -6.10 -10.01
C ASN A 114 5.21 -7.44 -9.78
N PHE A 115 5.67 -7.72 -8.56
CA PHE A 115 6.20 -9.03 -8.21
C PHE A 115 5.14 -10.14 -8.36
N PHE A 116 3.92 -9.91 -7.88
CA PHE A 116 2.81 -10.86 -8.06
C PHE A 116 2.47 -11.10 -9.53
N GLN A 117 2.57 -10.08 -10.39
CA GLN A 117 2.39 -10.24 -11.84
C GLN A 117 3.47 -11.09 -12.51
N GLN A 118 4.70 -11.03 -12.02
CA GLN A 118 5.85 -11.74 -12.61
C GLN A 118 5.81 -13.24 -12.35
N TYR A 119 4.98 -13.71 -11.41
CA TYR A 119 4.82 -15.13 -11.14
C TYR A 119 3.88 -15.76 -12.20
N PRO A 120 4.40 -16.61 -13.09
CA PRO A 120 3.62 -17.23 -14.17
C PRO A 120 2.47 -18.10 -13.65
#